data_AF-A0A9W7FP50-F1
#
_entry.id   AF-A0A9W7FP50-F1
#
_cell.length_a   1.000
_cell.length_b   1.000
_cell.length_c   1.000
_cell.angle_alpha   90.00
_cell.angle_beta   90.00
_cell.angle_gamma   90.00
#
_symmetry.space_group_name_H-M   'P 1'
#
loop_
_entity.id
_entity.type
_entity.pdbx_description
1 polymer ?
#
loop_
_entity_poly.entity_id
_entity_poly.type
_entity_poly.pdbx_seq_one_letter_code
_entity_poly.pdbx_strand_id
1 'polypeptide(L)'
;MITFCPLSDNFEAIARSLDDKRLGGQRNEAWSILKWLRNPIRYKNFVAAGYCAMWIGYEDALVAYTNAMLVEWARRGKKNELLKPYQDDAERNLVQKEEYELPPWWGNQVLHEYHMHALVAKLPEHYGPLFPNVDGSLYNGSYPWPRQIEEGVWVLRWPKALKLDDVPVKTPAVVRVKDEDQDEEVVPKRLRKRRKKK
;
A
#
# COMPACT_ATOMS: atom_id res chain seq x y z
N MET A 1 3.70 -4.85 -11.75
CA MET A 1 3.67 -5.02 -10.28
C MET A 1 2.62 -4.05 -9.79
N ILE A 2 1.96 -4.42 -8.70
CA ILE A 2 0.63 -3.90 -8.38
C ILE A 2 0.51 -3.81 -6.85
N THR A 3 -0.42 -2.99 -6.34
CA THR A 3 -0.69 -2.78 -4.91
C THR A 3 -0.84 -4.11 -4.16
N PHE A 4 -0.05 -4.33 -3.10
CA PHE A 4 -0.15 -5.51 -2.24
C PHE A 4 -0.70 -5.10 -0.89
N CYS A 5 -1.79 -5.75 -0.50
CA CYS A 5 -2.37 -5.65 0.84
C CYS A 5 -2.63 -7.08 1.34
N PRO A 6 -1.60 -7.84 1.76
CA PRO A 6 -1.78 -9.20 2.28
C PRO A 6 -2.34 -9.22 3.72
N LEU A 7 -2.23 -8.11 4.43
CA LEU A 7 -2.72 -7.91 5.79
C LEU A 7 -3.77 -6.80 5.79
N SER A 8 -4.66 -6.81 6.79
CA SER A 8 -5.73 -5.81 6.94
C SER A 8 -5.62 -4.96 8.20
N ASP A 9 -4.66 -5.25 9.09
CA ASP A 9 -4.52 -4.57 10.39
C ASP A 9 -4.15 -3.09 10.23
N ASN A 10 -3.04 -2.82 9.53
CA ASN A 10 -2.58 -1.47 9.20
C ASN A 10 -1.55 -1.51 8.07
N PHE A 11 -1.20 -0.33 7.55
CA PHE A 11 -0.28 -0.19 6.42
C PHE A 11 1.18 -0.50 6.80
N GLU A 12 1.58 -0.26 8.05
CA GLU A 12 2.92 -0.50 8.56
C GLU A 12 3.23 -2.00 8.64
N ALA A 13 2.24 -2.81 9.06
CA ALA A 13 2.35 -4.26 9.07
C ALA A 13 2.57 -4.81 7.65
N ILE A 14 1.83 -4.27 6.67
CA ILE A 14 2.05 -4.59 5.26
C ILE A 14 3.47 -4.22 4.85
N ALA A 15 3.91 -2.98 5.11
CA ALA A 15 5.23 -2.51 4.72
C ALA A 15 6.35 -3.40 5.28
N ARG A 16 6.28 -3.74 6.57
CA ARG A 16 7.23 -4.63 7.25
C ARG A 16 7.26 -6.04 6.64
N SER A 17 6.10 -6.58 6.23
CA SER A 17 6.02 -7.92 5.64
C SER A 17 6.67 -8.04 4.25
N LEU A 18 6.71 -6.95 3.48
CA LEU A 18 7.19 -6.99 2.10
C LEU A 18 8.71 -7.12 2.02
N ASP A 19 9.19 -7.95 1.10
CA ASP A 19 10.59 -7.95 0.69
C ASP A 19 10.95 -6.64 -0.02
N ASP A 20 12.26 -6.37 -0.11
CA ASP A 20 12.78 -5.13 -0.65
C ASP A 20 12.35 -4.82 -2.08
N LYS A 21 12.22 -5.82 -2.96
CA LYS A 21 11.81 -5.59 -4.35
C LYS A 21 10.37 -5.09 -4.38
N ARG A 22 9.48 -5.73 -3.61
CA ARG A 22 8.05 -5.42 -3.60
C ARG A 22 7.75 -4.14 -2.83
N LEU A 23 8.41 -3.91 -1.69
CA LEU A 23 8.36 -2.64 -0.96
C LEU A 23 8.84 -1.47 -1.84
N GLY A 24 9.94 -1.67 -2.58
CA GLY A 24 10.43 -0.69 -3.55
C GLY A 24 9.42 -0.41 -4.66
N GLY A 25 8.74 -1.45 -5.14
CA GLY A 25 7.63 -1.36 -6.08
C GLY A 25 6.45 -0.54 -5.57
N GLN A 26 5.96 -0.86 -4.37
CA GLN A 26 4.79 -0.20 -3.77
C GLN A 26 4.95 1.32 -3.69
N ARG A 27 6.14 1.81 -3.29
CA ARG A 27 6.42 3.25 -3.21
C ARG A 27 6.30 3.93 -4.58
N ASN A 28 6.80 3.30 -5.64
CA ASN A 28 6.72 3.84 -7.00
C ASN A 28 5.29 3.84 -7.55
N GLU A 29 4.57 2.75 -7.31
CA GLU A 29 3.24 2.51 -7.86
C GLU A 29 2.18 3.34 -7.14
N ALA A 30 2.21 3.39 -5.80
CA ALA A 30 1.29 4.20 -5.02
C ALA A 30 1.42 5.70 -5.34
N TRP A 31 2.66 6.20 -5.47
CA TRP A 31 2.90 7.58 -5.93
C TRP A 31 2.38 7.84 -7.35
N SER A 32 2.57 6.88 -8.24
CA SER A 32 2.07 6.94 -9.61
C SER A 32 0.55 7.04 -9.68
N ILE A 33 -0.14 6.27 -8.83
CA ILE A 33 -1.60 6.31 -8.69
C ILE A 33 -2.04 7.66 -8.11
N LEU A 34 -1.38 8.18 -7.06
CA LEU A 34 -1.70 9.48 -6.46
C LEU A 34 -1.62 10.63 -7.48
N LYS A 35 -0.58 10.66 -8.32
CA LYS A 35 -0.46 11.64 -9.40
C LYS A 35 -1.64 11.59 -10.35
N TRP A 36 -2.01 10.38 -10.77
CA TRP A 36 -3.14 10.18 -11.68
C TRP A 36 -4.47 10.59 -11.03
N LEU A 37 -4.73 10.20 -9.78
CA LEU A 37 -5.96 10.57 -9.07
C LEU A 37 -6.09 12.10 -8.93
N ARG A 38 -4.99 12.78 -8.62
CA ARG A 38 -4.97 14.25 -8.41
C ARG A 38 -5.01 15.03 -9.72
N ASN A 39 -4.45 14.50 -10.80
CA ASN A 39 -4.42 15.17 -12.10
C ASN A 39 -4.54 14.18 -13.27
N PRO A 40 -5.74 13.62 -13.49
CA PRO A 40 -5.95 12.57 -14.50
C PRO A 40 -5.75 13.07 -15.94
N ILE A 41 -5.95 14.36 -16.19
CA ILE A 41 -5.74 14.98 -17.51
C ILE A 41 -4.25 15.01 -17.85
N ARG A 42 -3.42 15.49 -16.92
CA ARG A 42 -1.96 15.54 -17.09
C ARG A 42 -1.35 14.15 -17.19
N TYR A 43 -1.88 13.22 -16.41
CA TYR A 43 -1.37 11.87 -16.25
C TYR A 43 -2.20 10.81 -16.98
N LYS A 44 -2.78 11.15 -18.14
CA LYS A 44 -3.67 10.26 -18.92
C LYS A 44 -3.10 8.88 -19.28
N ASN A 45 -1.78 8.75 -19.31
CA ASN A 45 -1.10 7.48 -19.62
C ASN A 45 -1.03 6.53 -18.41
N PHE A 46 -1.31 7.04 -17.20
CA PHE A 46 -1.59 6.17 -16.07
C PHE A 46 -2.96 5.55 -16.29
N VAL A 47 -2.96 4.22 -16.43
CA VAL A 47 -4.13 3.46 -16.88
C VAL A 47 -5.20 3.53 -15.79
N ALA A 48 -6.46 3.79 -16.17
CA ALA A 48 -7.65 3.55 -15.34
C ALA A 48 -7.93 2.04 -15.13
N ALA A 49 -6.87 1.25 -14.95
CA ALA A 49 -6.94 -0.16 -14.67
C ALA A 49 -7.47 -0.37 -13.25
N GLY A 50 -8.01 -1.57 -12.97
CA GLY A 50 -8.66 -1.88 -11.70
C GLY A 50 -7.83 -1.50 -10.47
N TYR A 51 -6.51 -1.67 -10.52
CA TYR A 51 -5.61 -1.33 -9.41
C TYR A 51 -5.42 0.17 -9.15
N CYS A 52 -5.59 1.04 -10.15
CA CYS A 52 -5.63 2.49 -9.94
C CYS A 52 -7.01 2.91 -9.46
N ALA A 53 -8.05 2.39 -10.12
CA ALA A 53 -9.44 2.75 -9.87
C ALA A 53 -9.91 2.38 -8.46
N MET A 54 -9.30 1.37 -7.82
CA MET A 54 -9.65 0.96 -6.46
C MET A 54 -9.43 2.06 -5.40
N TRP A 55 -8.63 3.08 -5.71
CA TRP A 55 -8.28 4.17 -4.80
C TRP A 55 -9.03 5.49 -5.07
N ILE A 56 -9.92 5.53 -6.07
CA ILE A 56 -10.72 6.74 -6.38
C ILE A 56 -11.57 7.10 -5.15
N GLY A 57 -11.42 8.34 -4.67
CA GLY A 57 -12.12 8.83 -3.47
C GLY A 57 -11.49 8.41 -2.14
N TYR A 58 -10.36 7.70 -2.17
CA TYR A 58 -9.60 7.25 -1.01
C TYR A 58 -8.13 7.69 -1.10
N GLU A 59 -7.89 8.86 -1.68
CA GLU A 59 -6.55 9.43 -1.90
C GLU A 59 -5.79 9.60 -0.59
N ASP A 60 -6.47 10.01 0.49
CA ASP A 60 -5.84 10.20 1.80
C ASP A 60 -5.37 8.86 2.40
N ALA A 61 -6.15 7.78 2.22
CA ALA A 61 -5.72 6.44 2.62
C ALA A 61 -4.53 5.95 1.78
N LEU A 62 -4.49 6.30 0.48
CA LEU A 62 -3.34 5.98 -0.37
C LEU A 62 -2.09 6.79 0.02
N VAL A 63 -2.24 8.03 0.51
CA VAL A 63 -1.14 8.80 1.11
C VAL A 63 -0.60 8.08 2.33
N ALA A 64 -1.47 7.66 3.26
CA ALA A 64 -1.05 6.91 4.45
C ALA A 64 -0.36 5.58 4.09
N TYR A 65 -0.91 4.82 3.14
CA TYR A 65 -0.28 3.62 2.59
C TYR A 65 1.12 3.93 2.04
N THR A 66 1.24 4.98 1.22
CA THR A 66 2.50 5.41 0.62
C THR A 66 3.53 5.76 1.70
N ASN A 67 3.12 6.51 2.72
CA ASN A 67 3.97 6.91 3.84
C ASN A 67 4.50 5.71 4.63
N ALA A 68 3.64 4.73 4.97
CA ALA A 68 4.08 3.51 5.64
C ALA A 68 5.19 2.77 4.86
N MET A 69 5.07 2.68 3.53
CA MET A 69 6.09 2.06 2.69
C MET A 69 7.41 2.87 2.68
N LEU A 70 7.32 4.20 2.65
CA LEU A 70 8.48 5.09 2.65
C LEU A 70 9.22 5.06 3.99
N VAL A 71 8.48 5.02 5.11
CA VAL A 71 9.02 4.91 6.47
C VAL A 71 9.77 3.60 6.62
N GLU A 72 9.16 2.47 6.23
CA GLU A 72 9.82 1.17 6.31
C GLU A 72 11.06 1.10 5.40
N TRP A 73 11.01 1.68 4.20
CA TRP A 73 12.17 1.75 3.31
C TRP A 73 13.34 2.52 3.93
N ALA A 74 13.05 3.66 4.56
CA ALA A 74 14.04 4.45 5.28
C ALA A 74 14.59 3.69 6.49
N ARG A 75 13.72 3.00 7.24
CA ARG A 75 14.10 2.16 8.39
C ARG A 75 15.08 1.05 7.99
N ARG A 76 14.98 0.51 6.78
CA ARG A 76 15.94 -0.44 6.18
C ARG A 76 17.25 0.18 5.72
N GLY A 77 17.50 1.46 6.03
CA GLY A 77 18.72 2.18 5.65
C GLY A 77 18.77 2.62 4.19
N LYS A 78 17.63 2.62 3.48
CA LYS A 78 17.56 2.91 2.06
C LYS A 78 17.05 4.32 1.80
N LYS A 79 17.55 4.94 0.72
CA LYS A 79 17.20 6.32 0.37
C LYS A 79 15.84 6.38 -0.33
N ASN A 80 14.99 7.32 0.10
CA ASN A 80 13.73 7.66 -0.58
C ASN A 80 13.98 8.66 -1.72
N GLU A 81 14.74 8.24 -2.74
CA GLU A 81 15.05 9.14 -3.87
C GLU A 81 13.81 9.53 -4.70
N LEU A 82 12.78 8.68 -4.68
CA LEU A 82 11.43 8.96 -5.16
C LEU A 82 10.83 10.25 -4.58
N LEU A 83 11.19 10.58 -3.34
CA LEU A 83 10.64 11.72 -2.60
C LEU A 83 11.45 13.00 -2.75
N LYS A 84 12.60 13.00 -3.45
CA LYS A 84 13.35 14.24 -3.68
C LYS A 84 12.43 15.25 -4.36
N PRO A 85 11.99 16.33 -3.68
CA PRO A 85 11.03 17.24 -4.27
C PRO A 85 11.67 17.80 -5.54
N TYR A 86 11.06 17.54 -6.69
CA TYR A 86 11.10 18.58 -7.71
C TYR A 86 10.35 19.73 -7.05
N GLN A 87 10.98 20.90 -6.95
CA GLN A 87 10.65 21.95 -5.98
C GLN A 87 9.20 22.46 -6.03
N ASP A 88 8.40 22.03 -7.02
CA ASP A 88 7.00 22.43 -7.26
C ASP A 88 6.04 21.26 -7.54
N ASP A 89 6.30 20.04 -7.04
CA ASP A 89 5.40 18.89 -7.28
C ASP A 89 4.24 18.85 -6.25
N ALA A 90 3.29 19.78 -6.37
CA ALA A 90 2.06 19.81 -5.55
C ALA A 90 1.27 18.49 -5.62
N GLU A 91 1.42 17.73 -6.72
CA GLU A 91 0.75 16.45 -6.92
C GLU A 91 1.36 15.34 -6.05
N ARG A 92 2.56 15.53 -5.49
CA ARG A 92 3.11 14.63 -4.46
C ARG A 92 2.41 14.72 -3.14
N ASN A 93 2.07 15.92 -2.67
CA ASN A 93 1.56 16.23 -1.32
C ASN A 93 1.27 14.98 -0.46
N LEU A 94 2.27 14.53 0.31
CA LEU A 94 2.16 13.36 1.17
C LEU A 94 1.85 13.75 2.63
N VAL A 95 1.30 14.96 2.83
CA VAL A 95 0.78 15.36 4.13
C VAL A 95 -0.36 14.41 4.48
N GLN A 96 -0.11 13.57 5.48
CA GLN A 96 -1.09 12.62 6.01
C GLN A 96 -2.10 13.38 6.85
N LYS A 97 -3.38 13.07 6.66
CA LYS A 97 -4.44 13.57 7.54
C LYS A 97 -4.51 12.69 8.79
N GLU A 98 -4.90 13.31 9.91
CA GLU A 98 -5.14 12.62 11.19
C GLU A 98 -6.29 11.60 11.09
N GLU A 99 -7.27 11.88 10.23
CA GLU A 99 -8.38 11.00 9.94
C GLU A 99 -8.54 10.81 8.43
N TYR A 100 -8.74 9.55 8.01
CA TYR A 100 -9.05 9.20 6.63
C TYR A 100 -9.98 7.99 6.57
N GLU A 101 -10.75 7.90 5.47
CA GLU A 101 -11.65 6.78 5.23
C GLU A 101 -10.92 5.67 4.48
N LEU A 102 -11.12 4.42 4.91
CA LEU A 102 -10.62 3.27 4.18
C LEU A 102 -11.61 2.85 3.10
N PRO A 103 -11.12 2.38 1.94
CA PRO A 103 -11.99 1.90 0.89
C PRO A 103 -12.82 0.69 1.33
N PRO A 104 -14.05 0.49 0.82
CA PRO A 104 -14.94 -0.60 1.23
C PRO A 104 -14.42 -2.02 0.95
N TRP A 105 -13.41 -2.15 0.09
CA TRP A 105 -12.73 -3.42 -0.14
C TRP A 105 -11.64 -3.71 0.89
N TRP A 106 -11.29 -2.76 1.75
CA TRP A 106 -10.36 -2.97 2.85
C TRP A 106 -10.95 -3.97 3.85
N GLY A 107 -10.17 -4.95 4.28
CA GLY A 107 -10.63 -6.06 5.11
C GLY A 107 -11.33 -7.18 4.33
N ASN A 108 -11.46 -7.09 3.00
CA ASN A 108 -12.00 -8.17 2.20
C ASN A 108 -11.04 -9.37 2.19
N GLN A 109 -11.41 -10.44 2.90
CA GLN A 109 -10.56 -11.62 3.10
C GLN A 109 -10.11 -12.26 1.79
N VAL A 110 -10.99 -12.33 0.78
CA VAL A 110 -10.67 -12.92 -0.52
C VAL A 110 -9.54 -12.15 -1.21
N LEU A 111 -9.61 -10.81 -1.20
CA LEU A 111 -8.55 -9.97 -1.77
C LEU A 111 -7.23 -10.17 -1.04
N HIS A 112 -7.24 -10.14 0.31
CA HIS A 112 -6.05 -10.31 1.13
C HIS A 112 -5.40 -11.70 0.89
N GLU A 113 -6.22 -12.75 0.77
CA GLU A 113 -5.77 -14.10 0.48
C GLU A 113 -5.10 -14.21 -0.90
N TYR A 114 -5.72 -13.66 -1.95
CA TYR A 114 -5.09 -13.60 -3.26
C TYR A 114 -3.74 -12.87 -3.23
N HIS A 115 -3.62 -11.79 -2.46
CA HIS A 115 -2.35 -11.10 -2.27
C HIS A 115 -1.32 -11.97 -1.55
N MET A 116 -1.71 -12.70 -0.50
CA MET A 116 -0.82 -13.64 0.19
C MET A 116 -0.32 -14.73 -0.76
N HIS A 117 -1.21 -15.39 -1.51
CA HIS A 117 -0.81 -16.40 -2.51
C HIS A 117 0.10 -15.80 -3.58
N ALA A 118 -0.22 -14.59 -4.05
CA ALA A 118 0.58 -13.88 -5.03
C ALA A 118 1.95 -13.47 -4.52
N LEU A 119 2.16 -13.32 -3.21
CA LEU A 119 3.47 -13.08 -2.58
C LEU A 119 4.22 -14.39 -2.36
N VAL A 120 3.57 -15.42 -1.83
CA VAL A 120 4.15 -16.76 -1.63
C VAL A 120 4.66 -17.34 -2.94
N ALA A 121 3.85 -17.34 -4.01
CA ALA A 121 4.28 -17.83 -5.33
C ALA A 121 5.48 -17.07 -5.93
N LYS A 122 5.78 -15.90 -5.37
CA LYS A 122 6.68 -14.89 -5.90
C LYS A 122 8.03 -14.88 -5.19
N LEU A 123 8.06 -15.26 -3.92
CA LEU A 123 9.26 -15.42 -3.10
C LEU A 123 8.96 -16.35 -1.90
N PRO A 124 8.77 -17.67 -2.14
CA PRO A 124 8.29 -18.62 -1.12
C PRO A 124 9.13 -18.63 0.17
N GLU A 125 10.45 -18.48 0.05
CA GLU A 125 11.39 -18.48 1.17
C GLU A 125 11.20 -17.29 2.13
N HIS A 126 10.72 -16.16 1.62
CA HIS A 126 10.46 -14.96 2.42
C HIS A 126 9.03 -14.99 2.98
N TYR A 127 8.05 -15.37 2.16
CA TYR A 127 6.62 -15.24 2.51
C TYR A 127 6.01 -16.49 3.14
N GLY A 128 6.54 -17.69 2.87
CA GLY A 128 6.05 -18.94 3.46
C GLY A 128 6.05 -18.92 5.00
N PRO A 129 7.14 -18.46 5.66
CA PRO A 129 7.15 -18.29 7.12
C PRO A 129 6.14 -17.25 7.64
N LEU A 130 5.79 -16.25 6.83
CA LEU A 130 4.82 -15.20 7.19
C LEU A 130 3.37 -15.66 7.01
N PHE A 131 3.13 -16.55 6.04
CA PHE A 131 1.81 -17.06 5.68
C PHE A 131 1.83 -18.61 5.64
N PRO A 132 1.97 -19.29 6.79
CA PRO A 132 2.21 -20.73 6.85
C PRO A 132 1.07 -21.59 6.28
N ASN A 133 -0.14 -21.03 6.17
CA ASN A 133 -1.32 -21.71 5.63
C ASN A 133 -1.57 -21.38 4.14
N VAL A 134 -0.64 -20.69 3.49
CA VAL A 134 -0.78 -20.23 2.10
C VAL A 134 0.30 -20.87 1.24
N ASP A 135 -0.10 -21.58 0.18
CA ASP A 135 0.79 -22.36 -0.68
C ASP A 135 1.10 -21.68 -2.03
N GLY A 136 0.50 -20.52 -2.31
CA GLY A 136 0.65 -19.81 -3.57
C GLY A 136 -0.22 -20.34 -4.73
N SER A 137 -1.01 -21.39 -4.54
CA SER A 137 -1.80 -22.06 -5.60
C SER A 137 -2.87 -21.18 -6.26
N LEU A 138 -3.43 -20.21 -5.53
CA LEU A 138 -4.40 -19.26 -6.10
C LEU A 138 -3.80 -18.25 -7.08
N TYR A 139 -2.46 -18.08 -7.11
CA TYR A 139 -1.82 -17.13 -8.01
C TYR A 139 -1.58 -17.72 -9.39
N ASN A 140 -2.41 -17.32 -10.36
CA ASN A 140 -2.34 -17.77 -11.76
C ASN A 140 -1.61 -16.79 -12.70
N GLY A 141 -0.75 -15.94 -12.14
CA GLY A 141 -0.14 -14.82 -12.87
C GLY A 141 -0.84 -13.48 -12.65
N SER A 142 -2.02 -13.47 -12.05
CA SER A 142 -2.69 -12.28 -11.53
C SER A 142 -3.57 -12.62 -10.32
N TYR A 143 -4.29 -11.60 -9.85
CA TYR A 143 -5.33 -11.64 -8.84
C TYR A 143 -6.40 -10.59 -9.20
N PRO A 144 -7.61 -10.65 -8.62
CA PRO A 144 -8.68 -9.71 -8.94
C PRO A 144 -8.50 -8.39 -8.20
N TRP A 145 -9.00 -7.31 -8.80
CA TRP A 145 -8.84 -5.93 -8.32
C TRP A 145 -10.18 -5.33 -7.93
N PRO A 146 -10.27 -4.64 -6.78
CA PRO A 146 -11.48 -3.95 -6.42
C PRO A 146 -11.86 -2.90 -7.48
N ARG A 147 -13.12 -2.90 -7.84
CA ARG A 147 -13.69 -1.92 -8.76
C ARG A 147 -15.09 -1.58 -8.30
N GLN A 148 -15.36 -0.29 -8.21
CA GLN A 148 -16.70 0.22 -8.07
C GLN A 148 -17.42 0.10 -9.42
N ILE A 149 -18.57 -0.57 -9.42
CA ILE A 149 -19.40 -0.75 -10.63
C ILE A 149 -20.63 0.17 -10.61
N GLU A 150 -21.11 0.50 -9.41
CA GLU A 150 -22.19 1.44 -9.13
C GLU A 150 -21.87 2.15 -7.81
N GLU A 151 -22.56 3.24 -7.51
CA GLU A 151 -22.35 3.97 -6.25
C GLU A 151 -22.53 3.03 -5.04
N GLY A 152 -21.52 2.95 -4.17
CA GLY A 152 -21.48 2.01 -3.05
C GLY A 152 -21.30 0.51 -3.40
N VAL A 153 -21.36 0.11 -4.67
CA VAL A 153 -21.27 -1.31 -5.08
C VAL A 153 -19.90 -1.67 -5.63
N TRP A 154 -19.23 -2.60 -4.95
CA TRP A 154 -17.87 -3.03 -5.26
C TRP A 154 -17.81 -4.51 -5.66
N VAL A 155 -16.94 -4.81 -6.62
CA VAL A 155 -16.60 -6.19 -7.03
C VAL A 155 -15.08 -6.32 -7.18
N LEU A 156 -14.55 -7.52 -7.01
CA LEU A 156 -13.19 -7.86 -7.39
C LEU A 156 -13.20 -8.36 -8.84
N ARG A 157 -12.62 -7.56 -9.74
CA ARG A 157 -12.54 -7.87 -11.18
C ARG A 157 -11.20 -8.46 -11.56
N TRP A 158 -11.22 -9.56 -12.29
CA TRP A 158 -10.02 -10.10 -12.90
C TRP A 158 -9.55 -9.26 -14.10
N PRO A 159 -8.25 -9.28 -14.44
CA PRO A 159 -7.80 -8.82 -15.74
C PRO A 159 -8.62 -9.46 -16.86
N LYS A 160 -9.08 -8.65 -17.82
CA LYS A 160 -9.93 -9.09 -18.93
C LYS A 160 -9.37 -10.30 -19.69
N ALA A 161 -8.05 -10.42 -19.77
CA ALA A 161 -7.38 -11.53 -20.45
C ALA A 161 -7.67 -12.91 -19.85
N LEU A 162 -7.99 -12.98 -18.54
CA LEU A 162 -8.24 -14.24 -17.84
C LEU A 162 -9.67 -14.77 -17.99
N LYS A 163 -10.63 -13.93 -18.42
CA LYS A 163 -12.04 -14.32 -18.63
C LYS A 163 -12.66 -15.05 -17.42
N LEU A 164 -12.31 -14.64 -16.21
CA LEU A 164 -12.86 -15.16 -14.96
C LEU A 164 -14.00 -14.26 -14.48
N ASP A 165 -14.96 -14.85 -13.77
CA ASP A 165 -16.10 -14.13 -13.19
C ASP A 165 -15.66 -13.17 -12.07
N ASP A 166 -16.40 -12.06 -11.94
CA ASP A 166 -16.19 -11.09 -10.87
C ASP A 166 -16.58 -11.70 -9.51
N VAL A 167 -15.81 -11.39 -8.46
CA VAL A 167 -16.12 -11.81 -7.09
C VAL A 167 -16.81 -10.65 -6.35
N PRO A 168 -18.02 -10.83 -5.80
CA PRO A 168 -18.68 -9.76 -5.04
C PRO A 168 -17.86 -9.34 -3.81
N VAL A 169 -17.75 -8.03 -3.57
CA VAL A 169 -17.23 -7.50 -2.30
C VAL A 169 -18.43 -7.31 -1.37
N LYS A 170 -18.48 -8.07 -0.27
CA LYS A 170 -19.41 -7.76 0.82
C LYS A 170 -18.96 -6.44 1.44
N THR A 171 -19.69 -5.37 1.20
CA THR A 171 -19.40 -4.04 1.75
C THR A 171 -19.45 -4.11 3.29
N PRO A 172 -18.33 -3.93 4.01
CA PRO A 172 -18.37 -3.67 5.44
C PRO A 172 -18.85 -2.23 5.68
N ALA A 173 -19.29 -1.93 6.90
CA ALA A 173 -19.59 -0.55 7.30
C ALA A 173 -18.35 0.34 7.10
N VAL A 174 -18.54 1.63 6.75
CA VAL A 174 -17.45 2.60 6.54
C VAL A 174 -16.49 2.57 7.73
N VAL A 175 -15.23 2.21 7.49
CA VAL A 175 -14.18 2.18 8.52
C VAL A 175 -13.40 3.48 8.44
N ARG A 176 -13.44 4.27 9.52
CA ARG A 176 -12.60 5.46 9.71
C ARG A 176 -11.42 5.09 10.58
N VAL A 177 -10.23 5.50 10.18
CA VAL A 177 -9.01 5.34 10.97
C VAL A 177 -8.69 6.67 11.61
N LYS A 178 -8.40 6.66 12.92
CA LYS A 178 -7.78 7.77 13.66
C LYS A 178 -6.34 7.41 13.92
N ASP A 179 -5.42 8.30 13.58
CA ASP A 179 -3.99 8.11 13.79
C ASP A 179 -3.65 8.40 15.27
N GLU A 180 -3.96 7.46 16.17
CA GLU A 180 -3.56 7.49 17.58
C GLU A 180 -2.29 6.66 17.75
N ASP A 181 -1.11 7.23 17.45
CA ASP A 181 0.20 6.89 18.06
C ASP A 181 1.37 7.51 17.26
N GLN A 182 1.78 8.73 17.64
CA GLN A 182 3.10 9.27 17.32
C GLN A 182 3.72 9.98 18.53
N ASP A 183 3.92 9.27 19.63
CA ASP A 183 4.79 9.70 20.73
C ASP A 183 5.82 8.59 21.06
N GLU A 184 6.80 8.42 20.19
CA GLU A 184 8.14 8.00 20.64
C GLU A 184 9.20 8.92 20.02
N GLU A 185 9.53 9.95 20.79
CA GLU A 185 10.62 10.86 20.56
C GLU A 185 11.96 10.10 20.59
N VAL A 186 12.48 9.72 19.42
CA VAL A 186 13.83 9.15 19.29
C VAL A 186 14.86 10.28 19.45
N VAL A 187 15.20 10.60 20.69
CA VAL A 187 16.30 11.53 21.03
C VAL A 187 17.65 10.86 20.72
N PRO A 188 18.51 11.44 19.87
CA PRO A 188 19.84 10.89 19.62
C PRO A 188 20.73 11.05 20.85
N LYS A 189 21.21 9.95 21.43
CA LYS A 189 22.25 9.94 22.48
C LYS A 189 23.54 10.59 21.96
N ARG A 190 23.74 11.88 22.27
CA ARG A 190 25.03 12.55 22.08
C ARG A 190 26.03 12.03 23.11
N LEU A 191 27.05 11.33 22.63
CA LEU A 191 28.26 10.96 23.36
C LEU A 191 28.97 12.25 23.83
N ARG A 192 28.91 12.60 25.12
CA ARG A 192 29.74 13.68 25.70
C ARG A 192 30.88 13.10 26.53
N LYS A 193 32.08 13.34 26.02
CA LYS A 193 33.41 12.95 26.51
C LYS A 193 33.61 13.27 28.00
N ARG A 194 34.18 12.30 28.73
CA ARG A 194 34.82 12.46 30.05
C ARG A 194 35.83 13.62 30.01
N ARG A 195 35.68 14.61 30.91
CA ARG A 195 36.81 15.43 31.38
C ARG A 195 37.08 15.06 32.84
N LYS A 196 38.19 14.35 33.07
CA LYS A 196 38.89 14.31 34.36
C LYS A 196 39.63 15.64 34.55
N LYS A 197 39.54 16.25 35.74
CA LYS A 197 40.57 17.07 36.41
C LYS A 197 40.19 17.04 37.90
N LYS A 198 40.92 16.30 38.75
CA LYS A 198 42.20 16.62 39.41
C LYS A 198 42.06 17.84 40.31
#